data_AF-A0A928X1U0-F1
#
_entry.id   AF-A0A928X1U0-F1
#
_cell.length_a   1.000
_cell.length_b   1.000
_cell.length_c   1.000
_cell.angle_alpha   90.00
_cell.angle_beta   90.00
_cell.angle_gamma   90.00
#
_symmetry.space_group_name_H-M   'P 1'
#
loop_
_entity.id
_entity.type
_entity.pdbx_description
1 polymer ?
#
loop_
_entity_poly.entity_id
_entity_poly.type
_entity_poly.pdbx_seq_one_letter_code
_entity_poly.pdbx_strand_id
1 'polypeptide(L)'
;MNTLEQTKRIIEKVFSQAREGCIDIKDKNKESWLYWLKFYAKIEGQANGGDDSHFIVDIPDFDLFVLKVDKYIQKAYKFFAVEKEHYDLTPESFKEKIFMSLMLNMSFSDAKNVYQYIDLRIKMLDREFDAETFKLGEIKYSKGAMDKNARIKAKIKSTRSNLEAPHCITFSIENTDGTYALPSIFFGIANKTAYVYAVQRKRAIEDGNIVKDLDRYFRKLNKGVDIDDVEGNVSPNAVVAFTLFCAYLKNMGIKNVIGKDFLPLRYSAVADGPNGLNNERRERLDRDQYNMTNKLMYLFLRYSHHFKNCPASYDADQGEMELNLNGDFESEKDNIIYDIDSCVYKAENIELML
;
A
#
# COMPACT_ATOMS: atom_id res chain seq x y z
N MET A 1 -29.75 6.75 -18.11
CA MET A 1 -29.66 7.39 -16.78
C MET A 1 -28.39 8.22 -16.76
N ASN A 2 -28.43 9.48 -16.31
CA ASN A 2 -27.25 10.34 -16.16
C ASN A 2 -26.24 9.65 -15.22
N THR A 3 -24.93 9.63 -15.55
CA THR A 3 -23.91 8.96 -14.71
C THR A 3 -23.85 9.54 -13.30
N LEU A 4 -24.04 10.86 -13.17
CA LEU A 4 -24.07 11.54 -11.88
C LEU A 4 -25.25 11.10 -11.01
N GLU A 5 -26.44 10.93 -11.62
CA GLU A 5 -27.63 10.46 -10.92
C GLU A 5 -27.46 9.02 -10.42
N GLN A 6 -26.80 8.16 -11.22
CA GLN A 6 -26.43 6.82 -10.78
C GLN A 6 -25.46 6.87 -9.60
N THR A 7 -24.40 7.68 -9.71
CA THR A 7 -23.39 7.82 -8.65
C THR A 7 -24.00 8.33 -7.35
N LYS A 8 -24.92 9.30 -7.43
CA LYS A 8 -25.66 9.82 -6.27
C LYS A 8 -26.44 8.70 -5.56
N ARG A 9 -27.17 7.87 -6.30
CA ARG A 9 -27.92 6.72 -5.75
C ARG A 9 -27.00 5.70 -5.07
N ILE A 10 -25.84 5.41 -5.66
CA ILE A 10 -24.83 4.52 -5.08
C ILE A 10 -24.36 5.09 -3.73
N ILE A 11 -24.02 6.38 -3.68
CA ILE A 11 -23.56 7.05 -2.46
C ILE A 11 -24.64 7.00 -1.38
N GLU A 12 -25.86 7.39 -1.71
CA GLU A 12 -26.99 7.40 -0.76
C GLU A 12 -27.29 6.00 -0.22
N LYS A 13 -27.31 4.98 -1.09
CA LYS A 13 -27.49 3.57 -0.70
C LYS A 13 -26.38 3.14 0.28
N VAL A 14 -25.12 3.36 -0.08
CA VAL A 14 -23.98 2.96 0.75
C VAL A 14 -23.97 3.70 2.08
N PHE A 15 -24.25 4.99 2.12
CA PHE A 15 -24.33 5.76 3.37
C PHE A 15 -25.50 5.32 4.25
N SER A 16 -26.65 4.98 3.66
CA SER A 16 -27.79 4.45 4.42
C SER A 16 -27.42 3.13 5.09
N GLN A 17 -26.88 2.18 4.31
CA GLN A 17 -26.49 0.86 4.81
C GLN A 17 -25.32 0.92 5.81
N ALA A 18 -24.36 1.84 5.61
CA ALA A 18 -23.26 2.05 6.54
C ALA A 18 -23.74 2.49 7.93
N ARG A 19 -24.82 3.27 8.04
CA ARG A 19 -25.39 3.64 9.35
C ARG A 19 -25.96 2.44 10.10
N GLU A 20 -26.44 1.45 9.34
CA GLU A 20 -26.95 0.17 9.86
C GLU A 20 -25.82 -0.83 10.17
N GLY A 21 -24.58 -0.54 9.74
CA GLY A 21 -23.39 -1.35 10.01
C GLY A 21 -23.17 -2.52 9.05
N CYS A 22 -23.97 -2.66 7.99
CA CYS A 22 -23.82 -3.71 7.01
C CYS A 22 -24.20 -3.21 5.61
N ILE A 23 -23.23 -3.23 4.69
CA ILE A 23 -23.42 -2.87 3.29
C ILE A 23 -23.55 -4.15 2.46
N ASP A 24 -24.60 -4.21 1.64
CA ASP A 24 -24.95 -5.37 0.84
C ASP A 24 -24.86 -5.03 -0.66
N ILE A 25 -23.90 -5.68 -1.32
CA ILE A 25 -23.68 -5.58 -2.76
C ILE A 25 -24.11 -6.91 -3.40
N LYS A 26 -25.14 -6.87 -4.26
CA LYS A 26 -25.64 -8.07 -4.95
C LYS A 26 -24.81 -8.40 -6.19
N ASP A 27 -24.52 -9.68 -6.40
CA ASP A 27 -23.95 -10.14 -7.67
C ASP A 27 -25.03 -10.36 -8.76
N LYS A 28 -24.65 -10.92 -9.92
CA LYS A 28 -25.61 -11.21 -11.01
C LYS A 28 -26.67 -12.24 -10.63
N ASN A 29 -26.37 -13.15 -9.71
CA ASN A 29 -27.27 -14.20 -9.22
C ASN A 29 -28.10 -13.75 -8.01
N LYS A 30 -27.96 -12.48 -7.60
CA LYS A 30 -28.56 -11.87 -6.41
C LYS A 30 -28.02 -12.43 -5.09
N GLU A 31 -26.86 -13.06 -5.11
CA GLU A 31 -26.13 -13.44 -3.90
C GLU A 31 -25.48 -12.18 -3.27
N SER A 32 -25.39 -12.18 -1.94
CA SER A 32 -24.96 -11.01 -1.17
C SER A 32 -23.45 -11.01 -0.91
N TRP A 33 -22.77 -9.94 -1.29
CA TRP A 33 -21.45 -9.58 -0.77
C TRP A 33 -21.64 -8.59 0.38
N LEU A 34 -21.47 -9.08 1.62
CA LEU A 34 -21.70 -8.31 2.84
C LEU A 34 -20.41 -7.69 3.36
N TYR A 35 -20.45 -6.39 3.65
CA TYR A 35 -19.37 -5.64 4.29
C TYR A 35 -19.87 -5.10 5.62
N TRP A 36 -19.31 -5.61 6.71
CA TRP A 36 -19.71 -5.26 8.08
C TRP A 36 -18.93 -4.05 8.56
N LEU A 37 -19.40 -2.86 8.22
CA LEU A 37 -18.71 -1.62 8.51
C LEU A 37 -19.71 -0.52 8.82
N LYS A 38 -19.38 0.28 9.83
CA LYS A 38 -20.24 1.35 10.32
C LYS A 38 -19.52 2.69 10.29
N PHE A 39 -20.06 3.63 9.53
CA PHE A 39 -19.55 4.99 9.45
C PHE A 39 -20.68 5.98 9.14
N TYR A 40 -20.41 7.25 9.36
CA TYR A 40 -21.35 8.34 9.14
C TYR A 40 -20.77 9.36 8.16
N ALA A 41 -21.65 10.09 7.50
CA ALA A 41 -21.29 11.24 6.69
C ALA A 41 -21.87 12.49 7.35
N LYS A 42 -21.02 13.49 7.58
CA LYS A 42 -21.42 14.81 8.05
C LYS A 42 -21.54 15.73 6.84
N ILE A 43 -22.76 15.97 6.41
CA ILE A 43 -23.04 16.82 5.25
C ILE A 43 -23.39 18.21 5.75
N GLU A 44 -22.71 19.25 5.25
CA GLU A 44 -22.98 20.62 5.66
C GLU A 44 -24.43 21.01 5.31
N GLY A 45 -25.10 21.71 6.23
CA GLY A 45 -26.49 22.11 6.07
C GLY A 45 -27.53 21.00 6.27
N GLN A 46 -27.12 19.76 6.55
CA GLN A 46 -28.03 18.66 6.92
C GLN A 46 -28.02 18.39 8.44
N ALA A 47 -29.17 17.95 8.96
CA ALA A 47 -29.25 17.44 10.33
C ALA A 47 -28.44 16.13 10.40
N ASN A 48 -27.24 16.20 10.98
CA ASN A 48 -26.35 15.06 11.09
C ASN A 48 -26.70 14.24 12.33
N GLY A 49 -27.28 13.06 12.13
CA GLY A 49 -27.59 12.09 13.20
C GLY A 49 -26.42 11.15 13.50
N GLY A 50 -25.19 11.69 13.55
CA GLY A 50 -23.97 10.93 13.77
C GLY A 50 -23.67 10.74 15.24
N ASP A 51 -23.09 9.58 15.57
CA ASP A 51 -22.46 9.32 16.86
C ASP A 51 -20.96 9.56 16.69
N ASP A 52 -20.40 10.55 17.40
CA ASP A 52 -18.99 10.95 17.33
C ASP A 52 -18.01 9.81 17.74
N SER A 53 -18.53 8.71 18.29
CA SER A 53 -17.73 7.51 18.58
C SER A 53 -17.40 6.66 17.35
N HIS A 54 -17.96 6.97 16.18
CA HIS A 54 -17.74 6.24 14.93
C HIS A 54 -16.97 7.09 13.91
N PHE A 55 -16.45 6.43 12.87
CA PHE A 55 -15.76 7.12 11.77
C PHE A 55 -16.72 8.05 11.01
N ILE A 56 -16.34 9.31 10.85
CA ILE A 56 -17.14 10.36 10.19
C ILE A 56 -16.38 10.87 8.96
N VAL A 57 -17.09 10.94 7.83
CA VAL A 57 -16.61 11.57 6.60
C VAL A 57 -17.22 12.95 6.48
N ASP A 58 -16.39 13.99 6.47
CA ASP A 58 -16.83 15.37 6.36
C ASP A 58 -17.04 15.73 4.88
N ILE A 59 -18.28 16.14 4.56
CA ILE A 59 -18.71 16.47 3.20
C ILE A 59 -19.30 17.88 3.19
N PRO A 60 -18.49 18.91 2.89
CA PRO A 60 -18.95 20.31 2.84
C PRO A 60 -20.02 20.55 1.76
N ASP A 61 -19.80 20.00 0.56
CA ASP A 61 -20.69 20.11 -0.59
C ASP A 61 -20.96 18.71 -1.16
N PHE A 62 -22.21 18.28 -1.04
CA PHE A 62 -22.62 16.95 -1.49
C PHE A 62 -22.61 16.80 -3.02
N ASP A 63 -22.97 17.84 -3.76
CA ASP A 63 -23.00 17.76 -5.23
C ASP A 63 -21.57 17.74 -5.80
N LEU A 64 -20.65 18.52 -5.21
CA LEU A 64 -19.23 18.44 -5.54
C LEU A 64 -18.63 17.07 -5.16
N PHE A 65 -19.05 16.50 -4.03
CA PHE A 65 -18.66 15.15 -3.63
C PHE A 65 -19.10 14.11 -4.66
N VAL A 66 -20.38 14.13 -5.07
CA VAL A 66 -20.93 13.26 -6.12
C VAL A 66 -20.13 13.40 -7.42
N LEU A 67 -19.81 14.63 -7.84
CA LEU A 67 -19.03 14.89 -9.04
C LEU A 67 -17.63 14.25 -8.98
N LYS A 68 -16.93 14.39 -7.85
CA LYS A 68 -15.59 13.82 -7.66
C LYS A 68 -15.62 12.30 -7.57
N VAL A 69 -16.59 11.75 -6.85
CA VAL A 69 -16.80 10.30 -6.79
C VAL A 69 -17.13 9.73 -8.16
N ASP A 70 -17.96 10.39 -8.98
CA ASP A 70 -18.26 9.91 -10.33
C ASP A 70 -16.98 9.83 -11.18
N LYS A 71 -16.17 10.89 -11.17
CA LYS A 71 -14.86 10.89 -11.86
C LYS A 71 -13.97 9.73 -11.41
N TYR A 72 -13.90 9.46 -10.10
CA TYR A 72 -13.17 8.32 -9.58
C TYR A 72 -13.75 6.99 -10.06
N ILE A 73 -15.06 6.79 -9.93
CA ILE A 73 -15.74 5.56 -10.34
C ILE A 73 -15.50 5.29 -11.82
N GLN A 74 -15.65 6.28 -12.71
CA GLN A 74 -15.42 6.07 -14.14
C GLN A 74 -14.00 5.62 -14.46
N LYS A 75 -13.00 6.17 -13.74
CA LYS A 75 -11.60 5.84 -13.95
C LYS A 75 -11.23 4.49 -13.35
N ALA A 76 -11.59 4.26 -12.09
CA ALA A 76 -11.38 3.00 -11.39
C ALA A 76 -12.11 1.83 -12.09
N TYR A 77 -13.29 2.07 -12.66
CA TYR A 77 -14.02 1.03 -13.41
C TYR A 77 -13.22 0.52 -14.60
N LYS A 78 -12.51 1.40 -15.31
CA LYS A 78 -11.62 1.01 -16.42
C LYS A 78 -10.37 0.31 -15.90
N PHE A 79 -9.72 0.92 -14.91
CA PHE A 79 -8.48 0.41 -14.32
C PHE A 79 -8.64 -1.01 -13.74
N PHE A 80 -9.76 -1.28 -13.07
CA PHE A 80 -10.07 -2.57 -12.45
C PHE A 80 -11.00 -3.44 -13.31
N ALA A 81 -11.13 -3.18 -14.62
CA ALA A 81 -12.12 -3.85 -15.47
C ALA A 81 -12.05 -5.39 -15.40
N VAL A 82 -10.84 -5.94 -15.28
CA VAL A 82 -10.58 -7.40 -15.17
C VAL A 82 -11.19 -8.03 -13.91
N GLU A 83 -11.48 -7.26 -12.86
CA GLU A 83 -12.08 -7.79 -11.64
C GLU A 83 -13.58 -8.04 -11.77
N LYS A 84 -14.27 -7.33 -12.66
CA LYS A 84 -15.72 -7.43 -12.77
C LYS A 84 -16.15 -8.88 -13.02
N GLU A 85 -15.41 -9.59 -13.88
CA GLU A 85 -15.63 -11.01 -14.16
C GLU A 85 -15.25 -11.90 -12.98
N HIS A 86 -14.17 -11.57 -12.27
CA HIS A 86 -13.72 -12.33 -11.09
C HIS A 86 -14.75 -12.37 -9.96
N TYR A 87 -15.50 -11.28 -9.74
CA TYR A 87 -16.52 -11.18 -8.70
C TYR A 87 -17.95 -11.47 -9.19
N ASP A 88 -18.11 -11.79 -10.48
CA ASP A 88 -19.41 -11.97 -11.14
C ASP A 88 -20.44 -10.85 -10.88
N LEU A 89 -19.97 -9.60 -10.81
CA LEU A 89 -20.81 -8.46 -10.48
C LEU A 89 -21.50 -7.85 -11.71
N THR A 90 -22.69 -7.31 -11.52
CA THR A 90 -23.31 -6.43 -12.52
C THR A 90 -22.47 -5.14 -12.68
N PRO A 91 -22.59 -4.39 -13.79
CA PRO A 91 -21.91 -3.10 -13.93
C PRO A 91 -22.19 -2.13 -12.77
N GLU A 92 -23.42 -2.11 -12.26
CA GLU A 92 -23.84 -1.23 -11.17
C GLU A 92 -23.25 -1.70 -9.83
N SER A 93 -23.38 -2.98 -9.50
CA SER A 93 -22.79 -3.57 -8.30
C SER A 93 -21.26 -3.43 -8.27
N PHE A 94 -20.59 -3.46 -9.44
CA PHE A 94 -19.17 -3.22 -9.51
C PHE A 94 -18.79 -1.77 -9.21
N LYS A 95 -19.61 -0.79 -9.64
CA LYS A 95 -19.43 0.62 -9.24
C LYS A 95 -19.65 0.81 -7.73
N GLU A 96 -20.64 0.14 -7.15
CA GLU A 96 -20.84 0.12 -5.68
C GLU A 96 -19.60 -0.43 -4.97
N LYS A 97 -19.02 -1.53 -5.46
CA LYS A 97 -17.79 -2.12 -4.90
C LYS A 97 -16.60 -1.15 -5.02
N ILE A 98 -16.47 -0.46 -6.14
CA ILE A 98 -15.41 0.55 -6.34
C ILE A 98 -15.56 1.71 -5.35
N PHE A 99 -16.78 2.22 -5.18
CA PHE A 99 -17.04 3.28 -4.21
C PHE A 99 -16.77 2.81 -2.78
N MET A 100 -17.23 1.62 -2.41
CA MET A 100 -16.95 1.02 -1.10
C MET A 100 -15.44 0.86 -0.86
N SER A 101 -14.69 0.42 -1.88
CA SER A 101 -13.23 0.31 -1.81
C SER A 101 -12.51 1.65 -1.67
N LEU A 102 -13.09 2.73 -2.21
CA LEU A 102 -12.63 4.10 -1.97
C LEU A 102 -12.84 4.49 -0.50
N MET A 103 -13.97 4.13 0.11
CA MET A 103 -14.23 4.44 1.52
C MET A 103 -13.31 3.65 2.45
N LEU A 104 -13.10 2.35 2.21
CA LEU A 104 -12.25 1.50 3.06
C LEU A 104 -10.80 1.99 3.19
N ASN A 105 -10.29 2.69 2.16
CA ASN A 105 -8.90 3.12 2.09
C ASN A 105 -8.67 4.56 2.57
N MET A 106 -9.64 5.12 3.30
CA MET A 106 -9.60 6.46 3.87
C MET A 106 -9.02 6.43 5.29
N SER A 107 -8.02 7.26 5.59
CA SER A 107 -7.58 7.55 6.95
C SER A 107 -8.51 8.55 7.65
N PHE A 108 -8.25 8.86 8.93
CA PHE A 108 -8.98 9.92 9.64
C PHE A 108 -8.75 11.32 9.03
N SER A 109 -7.55 11.61 8.54
CA SER A 109 -7.24 12.89 7.89
C SER A 109 -7.88 12.98 6.50
N ASP A 110 -7.87 11.89 5.74
CA ASP A 110 -8.53 11.80 4.44
C ASP A 110 -10.05 12.04 4.58
N ALA A 111 -10.67 11.60 5.69
CA ALA A 111 -12.08 11.79 5.96
C ALA A 111 -12.47 13.25 6.24
N LYS A 112 -11.54 14.03 6.83
CA LYS A 112 -11.68 15.47 7.03
C LYS A 112 -11.43 16.25 5.72
N ASN A 113 -10.60 15.70 4.83
CA ASN A 113 -10.19 16.33 3.57
C ASN A 113 -10.62 15.51 2.34
N VAL A 114 -11.89 15.10 2.31
CA VAL A 114 -12.39 14.06 1.39
C VAL A 114 -12.15 14.38 -0.09
N TYR A 115 -12.17 15.64 -0.49
CA TYR A 115 -11.93 16.02 -1.89
C TYR A 115 -10.48 15.81 -2.32
N GLN A 116 -9.53 16.16 -1.46
CA GLN A 116 -8.11 15.96 -1.74
C GLN A 116 -7.80 14.47 -1.81
N TYR A 117 -8.38 13.69 -0.90
CA TYR A 117 -8.31 12.23 -0.93
C TYR A 117 -8.81 11.65 -2.26
N ILE A 118 -10.02 12.02 -2.70
CA ILE A 118 -10.58 11.49 -3.97
C ILE A 118 -9.70 11.89 -5.16
N ASP A 119 -9.27 13.16 -5.24
CA ASP A 119 -8.40 13.63 -6.32
C ASP A 119 -7.05 12.90 -6.33
N LEU A 120 -6.47 12.64 -5.15
CA LEU A 120 -5.26 11.86 -5.00
C LEU A 120 -5.44 10.44 -5.53
N ARG A 121 -6.53 9.76 -5.14
CA ARG A 121 -6.85 8.41 -5.63
C ARG A 121 -7.07 8.38 -7.14
N ILE A 122 -7.72 9.40 -7.70
CA ILE A 122 -7.86 9.56 -9.16
C ILE A 122 -6.47 9.65 -9.81
N LYS A 123 -5.57 10.48 -9.28
CA LYS A 123 -4.22 10.68 -9.84
C LYS A 123 -3.38 9.40 -9.79
N MET A 124 -3.50 8.60 -8.73
CA MET A 124 -2.79 7.33 -8.65
C MET A 124 -3.20 6.34 -9.74
N LEU A 125 -4.42 6.44 -10.26
CA LEU A 125 -4.92 5.62 -11.36
C LEU A 125 -4.52 6.13 -12.75
N ASP A 126 -3.83 7.28 -12.87
CA ASP A 126 -3.32 7.76 -14.18
C ASP A 126 -2.16 6.92 -14.70
N ARG A 127 -1.44 6.24 -13.81
CA ARG A 127 -0.26 5.49 -14.16
C ARG A 127 -0.62 4.02 -14.26
N GLU A 128 -0.60 3.48 -15.47
CA GLU A 128 -0.66 2.04 -15.66
C GLU A 128 0.77 1.48 -15.72
N PHE A 129 0.93 0.29 -15.16
CA PHE A 129 2.19 -0.45 -15.23
C PHE A 129 1.90 -1.79 -15.90
N ASP A 130 2.67 -2.09 -16.94
CA ASP A 130 2.62 -3.40 -17.56
C ASP A 130 3.07 -4.46 -16.56
N ALA A 131 2.38 -5.60 -16.54
CA ALA A 131 2.62 -6.68 -15.61
C ALA A 131 3.87 -7.51 -15.96
N GLU A 132 4.93 -6.83 -16.36
CA GLU A 132 6.18 -7.40 -16.85
C GLU A 132 7.25 -7.45 -15.76
N THR A 133 8.09 -8.49 -15.84
CA THR A 133 9.26 -8.62 -14.98
C THR A 133 10.43 -7.95 -15.69
N PHE A 134 11.14 -7.08 -14.98
CA PHE A 134 12.31 -6.38 -15.51
C PHE A 134 13.54 -6.61 -14.63
N LYS A 135 14.72 -6.49 -15.24
CA LYS A 135 15.99 -6.58 -14.54
C LYS A 135 16.22 -5.27 -13.78
N LEU A 136 16.27 -5.34 -12.46
CA LEU A 136 16.48 -4.15 -11.62
C LEU A 136 17.95 -3.90 -11.32
N GLY A 137 18.74 -4.97 -11.13
CA GLY A 137 20.11 -4.85 -10.64
C GLY A 137 20.82 -6.17 -10.46
N GLU A 138 22.01 -6.14 -9.89
CA GLU A 138 22.81 -7.32 -9.51
C GLU A 138 23.50 -7.11 -8.16
N ILE A 139 23.34 -8.07 -7.25
CA ILE A 139 23.96 -8.03 -5.92
C ILE A 139 25.10 -9.03 -5.82
N LYS A 140 26.21 -8.58 -5.23
CA LYS A 140 27.34 -9.42 -4.86
C LYS A 140 27.31 -9.69 -3.36
N TYR A 141 27.42 -10.95 -2.97
CA TYR A 141 27.46 -11.32 -1.56
C TYR A 141 28.38 -12.51 -1.34
N SER A 142 29.07 -12.53 -0.20
CA SER A 142 30.07 -13.56 0.11
C SER A 142 29.53 -14.61 1.09
N LYS A 143 29.85 -15.88 0.83
CA LYS A 143 29.68 -16.99 1.77
C LYS A 143 31.05 -17.57 2.11
N GLY A 144 31.60 -17.16 3.26
CA GLY A 144 32.98 -17.52 3.62
C GLY A 144 33.96 -16.87 2.64
N ALA A 145 34.77 -17.67 1.95
CA ALA A 145 35.75 -17.21 0.96
C ALA A 145 35.22 -17.18 -0.50
N MET A 146 33.94 -17.51 -0.73
CA MET A 146 33.34 -17.52 -2.07
C MET A 146 32.42 -16.33 -2.27
N ASP A 147 32.71 -15.54 -3.29
CA ASP A 147 31.81 -14.49 -3.78
C ASP A 147 30.75 -15.08 -4.71
N LYS A 148 29.49 -14.71 -4.47
CA LYS A 148 28.35 -15.06 -5.30
C LYS A 148 27.77 -13.79 -5.91
N ASN A 149 27.30 -13.92 -7.15
CA ASN A 149 26.52 -12.89 -7.83
C ASN A 149 25.07 -13.39 -7.97
N ALA A 150 24.10 -12.52 -7.71
CA ALA A 150 22.70 -12.79 -7.95
C ALA A 150 22.03 -11.62 -8.67
N ARG A 151 21.10 -11.95 -9.57
CA ARG A 151 20.32 -10.96 -10.31
C ARG A 151 19.13 -10.52 -9.47
N ILE A 152 18.84 -9.24 -9.48
CA ILE A 152 17.64 -8.68 -8.86
C ILE A 152 16.63 -8.42 -9.97
N LYS A 153 15.45 -9.01 -9.83
CA LYS A 153 14.31 -8.76 -10.71
C LYS A 153 13.22 -8.03 -9.93
N ALA A 154 12.50 -7.18 -10.63
CA ALA A 154 11.30 -6.53 -10.11
C ALA A 154 10.13 -6.78 -11.05
N LYS A 155 8.93 -6.79 -10.49
CA LYS A 155 7.68 -6.83 -11.23
C LYS A 155 6.70 -5.87 -10.60
N ILE A 156 6.12 -4.99 -11.39
CA ILE A 156 5.04 -4.11 -10.97
C ILE A 156 3.75 -4.63 -11.60
N LYS A 157 2.65 -4.57 -10.86
CA LYS A 157 1.33 -4.89 -11.39
C LYS A 157 0.27 -4.05 -10.72
N SER A 158 -0.84 -3.85 -11.42
CA SER A 158 -2.07 -3.38 -10.81
C SER A 158 -2.57 -4.39 -9.78
N THR A 159 -3.10 -3.85 -8.69
CA THR A 159 -3.71 -4.63 -7.60
C THR A 159 -5.20 -4.80 -7.84
N ARG A 160 -5.85 -5.52 -6.93
CA ARG A 160 -7.30 -5.56 -6.88
C ARG A 160 -7.83 -4.33 -6.14
N SER A 161 -9.01 -3.84 -6.51
CA SER A 161 -9.64 -2.66 -5.92
C SER A 161 -9.90 -2.79 -4.42
N ASN A 162 -10.03 -4.01 -3.89
CA ASN A 162 -10.16 -4.24 -2.44
C ASN A 162 -8.82 -4.14 -1.67
N LEU A 163 -7.70 -3.90 -2.33
CA LEU A 163 -6.40 -3.66 -1.71
C LEU A 163 -6.17 -2.15 -1.45
N GLU A 164 -5.19 -1.84 -0.62
CA GLU A 164 -4.95 -0.50 -0.06
C GLU A 164 -4.48 0.49 -1.14
N ALA A 165 -3.63 0.02 -2.05
CA ALA A 165 -3.00 0.81 -3.09
C ALA A 165 -3.29 0.22 -4.48
N PRO A 166 -3.27 1.02 -5.57
CA PRO A 166 -3.56 0.55 -6.92
C PRO A 166 -2.45 -0.28 -7.56
N HIS A 167 -1.21 -0.21 -7.04
CA HIS A 167 -0.09 -0.99 -7.55
C HIS A 167 0.64 -1.75 -6.46
N CYS A 168 1.34 -2.79 -6.89
CA CYS A 168 2.19 -3.61 -6.05
C CYS A 168 3.48 -3.91 -6.81
N ILE A 169 4.62 -3.67 -6.17
CA ILE A 169 5.94 -4.08 -6.68
C ILE A 169 6.44 -5.28 -5.86
N THR A 170 6.99 -6.26 -6.56
CA THR A 170 7.61 -7.45 -5.96
C THR A 170 9.03 -7.60 -6.45
N PHE A 171 9.94 -8.01 -5.58
CA PHE A 171 11.34 -8.26 -5.92
C PHE A 171 11.70 -9.73 -5.73
N SER A 172 12.52 -10.26 -6.64
CA SER A 172 13.19 -11.55 -6.49
C SER A 172 14.70 -11.41 -6.69
N ILE A 173 15.48 -12.18 -5.92
CA ILE A 173 16.92 -12.29 -6.05
C ILE A 173 17.24 -13.72 -6.48
N GLU A 174 17.92 -13.87 -7.62
CA GLU A 174 18.03 -15.15 -8.32
C GLU A 174 19.48 -15.47 -8.70
N ASN A 175 19.89 -16.71 -8.45
CA ASN A 175 21.15 -17.27 -8.96
C ASN A 175 20.98 -18.77 -9.28
N THR A 176 22.08 -19.47 -9.54
CA THR A 176 22.07 -20.92 -9.84
C THR A 176 21.52 -21.78 -8.71
N ASP A 177 21.51 -21.28 -7.46
CA ASP A 177 21.07 -22.00 -6.27
C ASP A 177 19.59 -21.77 -5.93
N GLY A 178 18.87 -20.96 -6.72
CA GLY A 178 17.43 -20.76 -6.61
C GLY A 178 16.98 -19.30 -6.63
N THR A 179 15.78 -19.07 -6.11
CA THR A 179 15.11 -17.76 -6.06
C THR A 179 14.78 -17.37 -4.62
N TYR A 180 15.03 -16.12 -4.27
CA TYR A 180 14.67 -15.52 -2.99
C TYR A 180 13.67 -14.40 -3.19
N ALA A 181 12.45 -14.57 -2.67
CA ALA A 181 11.40 -13.57 -2.76
C ALA A 181 11.45 -12.60 -1.57
N LEU A 182 11.49 -11.31 -1.88
CA LEU A 182 11.41 -10.23 -0.90
C LEU A 182 9.95 -9.82 -0.62
N PRO A 183 9.69 -9.10 0.49
CA PRO A 183 8.40 -8.45 0.73
C PRO A 183 7.93 -7.60 -0.47
N SER A 184 6.63 -7.63 -0.71
CA SER A 184 5.93 -6.83 -1.71
C SER A 184 5.57 -5.47 -1.13
N ILE A 185 5.61 -4.42 -1.94
CA ILE A 185 5.30 -3.05 -1.52
C ILE A 185 4.07 -2.57 -2.29
N PHE A 186 3.05 -2.14 -1.56
CA PHE A 186 1.80 -1.61 -2.10
C PHE A 186 1.87 -0.10 -2.15
N PHE A 187 1.71 0.48 -3.34
CA PHE A 187 1.93 1.90 -3.56
C PHE A 187 1.05 2.51 -4.65
N GLY A 188 0.95 3.83 -4.62
CA GLY A 188 0.44 4.67 -5.70
C GLY A 188 1.41 5.82 -5.98
N ILE A 189 1.40 6.39 -7.18
CA ILE A 189 2.22 7.57 -7.51
C ILE A 189 1.30 8.69 -7.95
N ALA A 190 1.45 9.87 -7.35
CA ALA A 190 0.76 11.07 -7.76
C ALA A 190 1.68 12.29 -7.60
N ASN A 191 1.68 13.20 -8.57
CA ASN A 191 2.46 14.45 -8.52
C ASN A 191 3.95 14.26 -8.12
N LYS A 192 4.65 13.28 -8.70
CA LYS A 192 6.05 12.92 -8.36
C LYS A 192 6.28 12.53 -6.89
N THR A 193 5.23 12.09 -6.19
CA THR A 193 5.28 11.56 -4.84
C THR A 193 4.80 10.11 -4.87
N ALA A 194 5.53 9.21 -4.21
CA ALA A 194 5.12 7.83 -4.02
C ALA A 194 4.41 7.69 -2.67
N TYR A 195 3.23 7.08 -2.67
CA TYR A 195 2.44 6.83 -1.46
C TYR A 195 2.48 5.33 -1.19
N VAL A 196 3.11 4.93 -0.08
CA VAL A 196 3.27 3.54 0.34
C VAL A 196 2.22 3.23 1.40
N TYR A 197 1.43 2.18 1.16
CA TYR A 197 0.35 1.78 2.06
C TYR A 197 0.69 0.53 2.87
N ALA A 198 1.56 -0.34 2.34
CA ALA A 198 1.95 -1.55 3.05
C ALA A 198 3.24 -2.15 2.49
N VAL A 199 4.00 -2.82 3.37
CA VAL A 199 5.08 -3.74 3.01
C VAL A 199 4.73 -5.12 3.57
N GLN A 200 4.47 -6.10 2.70
CA GLN A 200 3.91 -7.39 3.10
C GLN A 200 4.74 -8.55 2.56
N ARG A 201 5.04 -9.53 3.40
CA ARG A 201 5.75 -10.76 2.98
C ARG A 201 4.77 -11.75 2.35
N LYS A 202 5.10 -12.33 1.20
CA LYS A 202 4.39 -13.52 0.70
C LYS A 202 4.69 -14.74 1.58
N ARG A 203 3.68 -15.58 1.82
CA ARG A 203 3.72 -16.69 2.80
C ARG A 203 4.51 -17.94 2.38
N ALA A 204 5.25 -17.94 1.27
CA ALA A 204 6.07 -19.08 0.90
C ALA A 204 7.41 -18.62 0.33
N ILE A 205 8.50 -18.97 1.01
CA ILE A 205 9.82 -19.07 0.40
C ILE A 205 10.08 -20.56 0.27
N GLU A 206 10.32 -21.05 -0.94
CA GLU A 206 10.76 -22.43 -1.13
C GLU A 206 12.13 -22.61 -0.45
N ASP A 207 12.30 -23.70 0.30
CA ASP A 207 13.57 -23.99 0.95
C ASP A 207 14.69 -24.16 -0.09
N GLY A 208 15.69 -23.28 -0.03
CA GLY A 208 16.83 -23.29 -0.95
C GLY A 208 18.10 -22.74 -0.31
N ASN A 209 19.27 -23.11 -0.84
CA ASN A 209 20.56 -22.66 -0.31
C ASN A 209 20.72 -21.14 -0.39
N ILE A 210 20.20 -20.51 -1.45
CA ILE A 210 20.19 -19.05 -1.60
C ILE A 210 19.44 -18.35 -0.46
N VAL A 211 18.38 -18.97 0.08
CA VAL A 211 17.54 -18.39 1.14
C VAL A 211 18.32 -18.21 2.42
N LYS A 212 19.01 -19.27 2.86
CA LYS A 212 19.84 -19.23 4.07
C LYS A 212 21.01 -18.26 3.91
N ASP A 213 21.62 -18.24 2.72
CA ASP A 213 22.75 -17.38 2.43
C ASP A 213 22.36 -15.90 2.46
N LEU A 214 21.27 -15.53 1.79
CA LEU A 214 20.77 -14.15 1.76
C LEU A 214 20.17 -13.71 3.09
N ASP A 215 19.42 -14.55 3.81
CA ASP A 215 18.94 -14.22 5.16
C ASP A 215 20.11 -13.89 6.09
N ARG A 216 21.20 -14.67 6.03
CA ARG A 216 22.42 -14.39 6.83
C ARG A 216 23.11 -13.11 6.36
N TYR A 217 23.17 -12.87 5.06
CA TYR A 217 23.75 -11.64 4.51
C TYR A 217 22.95 -10.42 4.97
N PHE A 218 21.62 -10.41 4.84
CA PHE A 218 20.76 -9.30 5.22
C PHE A 218 20.71 -9.03 6.73
N ARG A 219 20.92 -10.02 7.59
CA ARG A 219 21.08 -9.79 9.05
C ARG A 219 22.22 -8.83 9.39
N LYS A 220 23.20 -8.65 8.51
CA LYS A 220 24.28 -7.65 8.69
C LYS A 220 23.75 -6.21 8.70
N LEU A 221 22.55 -5.95 8.19
CA LEU A 221 21.87 -4.64 8.28
C LEU A 221 21.57 -4.20 9.71
N ASN A 222 21.61 -5.11 10.68
CA ASN A 222 21.41 -4.76 12.09
C ASN A 222 22.69 -4.26 12.76
N LYS A 223 23.82 -4.18 12.04
CA LYS A 223 25.04 -3.59 12.59
C LYS A 223 24.81 -2.10 12.90
N GLY A 224 25.15 -1.68 14.12
CA GLY A 224 25.05 -0.29 14.54
C GLY A 224 23.63 0.16 14.87
N VAL A 225 22.73 -0.79 15.14
CA VAL A 225 21.33 -0.54 15.41
C VAL A 225 20.97 -1.10 16.77
N ASP A 226 20.27 -0.31 17.54
CA ASP A 226 19.65 -0.80 18.77
C ASP A 226 18.42 -1.63 18.45
N ILE A 227 18.38 -2.86 18.97
CA ILE A 227 17.26 -3.80 18.75
C ILE A 227 16.06 -3.45 19.63
N ASP A 228 16.28 -2.74 20.73
CA ASP A 228 15.23 -2.33 21.66
C ASP A 228 14.56 -1.01 21.20
N ASP A 229 15.12 -0.33 20.21
CA ASP A 229 14.53 0.86 19.59
C ASP A 229 13.56 0.51 18.44
N VAL A 230 12.69 1.46 18.09
CA VAL A 230 11.66 1.32 17.04
C VAL A 230 12.26 0.91 15.69
N GLU A 231 13.47 1.40 15.39
CA GLU A 231 14.21 1.10 14.17
C GLU A 231 14.67 -0.37 14.10
N GLY A 232 14.89 -1.01 15.26
CA GLY A 232 15.22 -2.43 15.38
C GLY A 232 14.00 -3.35 15.16
N ASN A 233 12.78 -2.81 15.28
CA ASN A 233 11.53 -3.56 15.20
C ASN A 233 10.98 -3.71 13.75
N VAL A 234 11.88 -3.82 12.78
CA VAL A 234 11.56 -4.16 11.38
C VAL A 234 12.46 -5.28 10.87
N SER A 235 11.91 -6.16 10.04
CA SER A 235 12.71 -7.28 9.51
C SER A 235 13.75 -6.76 8.49
N PRO A 236 14.99 -7.25 8.49
CA PRO A 236 16.00 -6.86 7.50
C PRO A 236 15.50 -7.00 6.04
N ASN A 237 14.73 -8.03 5.74
CA ASN A 237 14.19 -8.26 4.40
C ASN A 237 13.22 -7.16 3.94
N ALA A 238 12.48 -6.55 4.88
CA ALA A 238 11.63 -5.39 4.58
C ALA A 238 12.49 -4.15 4.30
N VAL A 239 13.58 -3.95 5.05
CA VAL A 239 14.56 -2.88 4.82
C VAL A 239 15.21 -3.01 3.45
N VAL A 240 15.62 -4.23 3.05
CA VAL A 240 16.16 -4.51 1.71
C VAL A 240 15.14 -4.18 0.63
N ALA A 241 13.91 -4.69 0.74
CA ALA A 241 12.85 -4.45 -0.25
C ALA A 241 12.54 -2.96 -0.39
N PHE A 242 12.44 -2.25 0.73
CA PHE A 242 12.16 -0.82 0.74
C PHE A 242 13.31 0.01 0.18
N THR A 243 14.56 -0.41 0.42
CA THR A 243 15.75 0.25 -0.15
C THR A 243 15.80 0.08 -1.67
N LEU A 244 15.57 -1.14 -2.18
CA LEU A 244 15.46 -1.37 -3.63
C LEU A 244 14.35 -0.54 -4.26
N PHE A 245 13.22 -0.39 -3.56
CA PHE A 245 12.13 0.47 -4.00
C PHE A 245 12.49 1.96 -4.00
N CYS A 246 13.14 2.46 -2.95
CA CYS A 246 13.60 3.85 -2.89
C CYS A 246 14.66 4.14 -3.97
N ALA A 247 15.59 3.21 -4.22
CA ALA A 247 16.56 3.32 -5.31
C ALA A 247 15.87 3.36 -6.69
N TYR A 248 14.87 2.50 -6.90
CA TYR A 248 14.02 2.54 -8.09
C TYR A 248 13.30 3.88 -8.26
N LEU A 249 12.68 4.41 -7.19
CA LEU A 249 12.01 5.72 -7.21
C LEU A 249 12.97 6.87 -7.52
N LYS A 250 14.17 6.89 -6.91
CA LYS A 250 15.21 7.88 -7.21
C LYS A 250 15.56 7.89 -8.70
N ASN A 251 15.72 6.71 -9.30
CA ASN A 251 16.01 6.58 -10.73
C ASN A 251 14.87 7.07 -11.63
N MET A 252 13.63 7.06 -11.13
CA MET A 252 12.47 7.67 -11.80
C MET A 252 12.32 9.17 -11.53
N GLY A 253 13.24 9.79 -10.79
CA GLY A 253 13.16 11.19 -10.37
C GLY A 253 12.10 11.48 -9.31
N ILE A 254 11.62 10.46 -8.59
CA ILE A 254 10.69 10.58 -7.47
C ILE A 254 11.51 10.69 -6.19
N LYS A 255 11.36 11.83 -5.50
CA LYS A 255 12.11 12.11 -4.27
C LYS A 255 11.25 12.07 -3.01
N ASN A 256 9.94 12.28 -3.13
CA ASN A 256 9.06 12.31 -1.98
C ASN A 256 8.36 10.95 -1.84
N VAL A 257 8.44 10.36 -0.66
CA VAL A 257 7.74 9.13 -0.30
C VAL A 257 6.89 9.39 0.93
N ILE A 258 5.62 9.03 0.89
CA ILE A 258 4.67 9.17 1.97
C ILE A 258 4.18 7.79 2.38
N GLY A 259 4.41 7.39 3.63
CA GLY A 259 3.82 6.23 4.26
C GLY A 259 2.44 6.59 4.81
N LYS A 260 1.40 5.91 4.33
CA LYS A 260 0.04 6.07 4.86
C LYS A 260 -0.13 5.25 6.13
N ASP A 261 -0.72 5.89 7.15
CA ASP A 261 -0.99 5.31 8.46
C ASP A 261 -2.29 4.47 8.45
N PHE A 262 -2.88 4.27 9.62
CA PHE A 262 -4.03 3.44 9.91
C PHE A 262 -5.24 3.75 9.02
N LEU A 263 -5.84 2.69 8.48
CA LEU A 263 -7.06 2.71 7.67
C LEU A 263 -8.23 2.12 8.50
N PRO A 264 -8.95 2.94 9.29
CA PRO A 264 -9.88 2.46 10.30
C PRO A 264 -11.05 1.64 9.74
N LEU A 265 -11.63 2.08 8.62
CA LEU A 265 -12.76 1.36 8.01
C LEU A 265 -12.37 -0.04 7.52
N ARG A 266 -11.13 -0.22 7.06
CA ARG A 266 -10.59 -1.51 6.64
C ARG A 266 -10.41 -2.47 7.81
N TYR A 267 -9.96 -1.97 8.96
CA TYR A 267 -9.86 -2.74 10.19
C TYR A 267 -11.26 -3.15 10.70
N SER A 268 -12.18 -2.20 10.81
CA SER A 268 -13.56 -2.44 11.26
C SER A 268 -14.30 -3.43 10.38
N ALA A 269 -14.11 -3.37 9.06
CA ALA A 269 -14.72 -4.32 8.10
C ALA A 269 -14.40 -5.79 8.39
N VAL A 270 -13.29 -6.07 9.09
CA VAL A 270 -12.89 -7.43 9.51
C VAL A 270 -13.26 -7.68 10.97
N ALA A 271 -13.12 -6.68 11.84
CA ALA A 271 -13.38 -6.78 13.27
C ALA A 271 -14.88 -6.99 13.59
N ASP A 272 -15.75 -6.27 12.89
CA ASP A 272 -17.19 -6.15 13.21
C ASP A 272 -18.06 -7.18 12.47
N GLY A 273 -17.45 -8.23 11.92
CA GLY A 273 -18.14 -9.31 11.21
C GLY A 273 -19.19 -10.03 12.08
N PRO A 274 -20.16 -10.73 11.46
CA PRO A 274 -21.41 -11.16 12.08
C PRO A 274 -21.26 -12.26 13.13
N ASN A 275 -20.10 -12.92 13.16
CA ASN A 275 -19.79 -13.95 14.15
C ASN A 275 -18.94 -13.42 15.31
N GLY A 276 -18.60 -12.12 15.31
CA GLY A 276 -17.52 -11.58 16.12
C GLY A 276 -16.18 -12.24 15.80
N LEU A 277 -15.08 -11.58 16.16
CA LEU A 277 -13.79 -12.27 16.22
C LEU A 277 -13.68 -12.94 17.59
N ASN A 278 -13.34 -14.23 17.61
CA ASN A 278 -12.82 -14.83 18.83
C ASN A 278 -11.49 -14.13 19.21
N ASN A 279 -11.06 -14.26 20.47
CA ASN A 279 -9.87 -13.57 20.97
C ASN A 279 -8.63 -13.80 20.10
N GLU A 280 -8.38 -15.04 19.66
CA GLU A 280 -7.24 -15.37 18.79
C GLU A 280 -7.28 -14.65 17.44
N ARG A 281 -8.45 -14.58 16.79
CA ARG A 281 -8.59 -13.86 15.51
C ARG A 281 -8.47 -12.36 15.72
N ARG A 282 -8.94 -11.82 16.85
CA ARG A 282 -8.80 -10.41 17.19
C ARG A 282 -7.34 -10.04 17.43
N GLU A 283 -6.62 -10.81 18.23
CA GLU A 283 -5.17 -10.63 18.45
C GLU A 283 -4.38 -10.73 17.14
N ARG A 284 -4.79 -11.62 16.23
CA ARG A 284 -4.19 -11.72 14.90
C ARG A 284 -4.47 -10.47 14.06
N LEU A 285 -5.70 -9.99 14.05
CA LEU A 285 -6.09 -8.77 13.33
C LEU A 285 -5.32 -7.57 13.87
N ASP A 286 -5.23 -7.41 15.18
CA ASP A 286 -4.48 -6.33 15.84
C ASP A 286 -2.99 -6.39 15.49
N ARG A 287 -2.42 -7.59 15.47
CA ARG A 287 -1.03 -7.80 15.05
C ARG A 287 -0.82 -7.49 13.57
N ASP A 288 -1.72 -7.93 12.70
CA ASP A 288 -1.64 -7.65 11.27
C ASP A 288 -1.77 -6.14 11.01
N GLN A 289 -2.66 -5.45 11.73
CA GLN A 289 -2.80 -4.00 11.67
C GLN A 289 -1.55 -3.27 12.17
N TYR A 290 -1.03 -3.66 13.33
CA TYR A 290 0.22 -3.12 13.87
C TYR A 290 1.39 -3.29 12.88
N ASN A 291 1.48 -4.46 12.23
CA ASN A 291 2.50 -4.71 11.22
C ASN A 291 2.30 -3.86 9.96
N MET A 292 1.06 -3.62 9.53
CA MET A 292 0.79 -2.77 8.37
C MET A 292 1.07 -1.29 8.63
N THR A 293 0.89 -0.87 9.88
CA THR A 293 0.90 0.54 10.28
C THR A 293 2.22 0.92 10.92
N ASN A 294 2.46 0.48 12.16
CA ASN A 294 3.62 0.86 12.94
C ASN A 294 4.92 0.37 12.31
N LYS A 295 4.97 -0.89 11.83
CA LYS A 295 6.20 -1.37 11.18
C LYS A 295 6.47 -0.71 9.84
N LEU A 296 5.46 -0.17 9.17
CA LEU A 296 5.68 0.68 8.00
C LEU A 296 6.32 2.00 8.42
N MET A 297 5.82 2.66 9.47
CA MET A 297 6.44 3.89 10.00
C MET A 297 7.88 3.66 10.48
N TYR A 298 8.11 2.56 11.20
CA TYR A 298 9.45 2.18 11.67
C TYR A 298 10.40 1.86 10.51
N LEU A 299 9.89 1.38 9.38
CA LEU A 299 10.69 1.13 8.19
C LEU A 299 11.22 2.43 7.57
N PHE A 300 10.47 3.52 7.66
CA PHE A 300 10.89 4.84 7.20
C PHE A 300 11.95 5.43 8.14
N LEU A 301 11.73 5.35 9.46
CA LEU A 301 12.74 5.71 10.46
C LEU A 301 14.02 4.91 10.25
N ARG A 302 13.87 3.59 10.05
CA ARG A 302 14.98 2.69 9.76
C ARG A 302 15.76 3.08 8.52
N TYR A 303 15.06 3.45 7.45
CA TYR A 303 15.71 3.94 6.25
C TYR A 303 16.49 5.23 6.54
N SER A 304 15.88 6.19 7.24
CA SER A 304 16.53 7.46 7.61
C SER A 304 17.73 7.27 8.55
N HIS A 305 17.71 6.25 9.42
CA HIS A 305 18.85 5.90 10.26
C HIS A 305 20.06 5.48 9.42
N HIS A 306 19.83 4.66 8.39
CA HIS A 306 20.87 4.23 7.47
C HIS A 306 21.29 5.34 6.50
N PHE A 307 20.36 6.19 6.08
CA PHE A 307 20.57 7.23 5.08
C PHE A 307 20.28 8.61 5.68
N LYS A 308 21.24 9.19 6.41
CA LYS A 308 21.02 10.38 7.27
C LYS A 308 20.54 11.66 6.57
N ASN A 309 20.87 11.82 5.30
CA ASN A 309 20.39 12.89 4.40
C ASN A 309 19.01 12.61 3.80
N CYS A 310 18.44 11.42 4.04
CA CYS A 310 17.04 11.09 3.74
C CYS A 310 16.19 11.12 5.01
N PRO A 311 15.91 12.31 5.57
CA PRO A 311 15.16 12.42 6.82
C PRO A 311 13.75 11.85 6.64
N ALA A 312 13.30 11.15 7.67
CA ALA A 312 11.91 10.75 7.81
C ALA A 312 11.24 11.51 8.97
N SER A 313 10.00 11.95 8.78
CA SER A 313 9.23 12.69 9.78
C SER A 313 7.77 12.28 9.77
N TYR A 314 7.16 12.19 10.95
CA TYR A 314 5.74 11.89 11.09
C TYR A 314 4.93 13.19 11.19
N ASP A 315 3.97 13.37 10.28
CA ASP A 315 2.94 14.39 10.37
C ASP A 315 1.74 13.81 11.13
N ALA A 316 1.55 14.25 12.37
CA ALA A 316 0.47 13.78 13.23
C ALA A 316 -0.92 14.31 12.82
N ASP A 317 -0.98 15.43 12.11
CA ASP A 317 -2.26 16.00 11.66
C ASP A 317 -2.79 15.23 10.44
N GLN A 318 -1.87 14.81 9.56
CA GLN A 318 -2.21 13.99 8.39
C GLN A 318 -2.19 12.49 8.69
N GLY A 319 -1.55 12.03 9.77
CA GLY A 319 -1.31 10.61 10.00
C GLY A 319 -0.48 10.03 8.85
N GLU A 320 0.66 10.64 8.58
CA GLU A 320 1.52 10.29 7.45
C GLU A 320 2.99 10.32 7.86
N MET A 321 3.78 9.40 7.31
CA MET A 321 5.22 9.42 7.44
C MET A 321 5.85 9.91 6.14
N GLU A 322 6.48 11.06 6.19
CA GLU A 322 7.20 11.62 5.07
C GLU A 322 8.65 11.11 5.06
N LEU A 323 9.16 10.85 3.87
CA LEU A 323 10.56 10.52 3.61
C LEU A 323 11.02 11.28 2.36
N ASN A 324 12.10 12.03 2.50
CA ASN A 324 12.72 12.72 1.38
C ASN A 324 13.96 11.94 0.91
N LEU A 325 13.93 11.45 -0.33
CA LEU A 325 15.05 10.78 -0.99
C LEU A 325 16.00 11.83 -1.60
N ASN A 326 16.80 12.47 -0.75
CA ASN A 326 17.86 13.37 -1.21
C ASN A 326 19.03 12.58 -1.84
N GLY A 327 19.74 13.24 -2.74
CA GLY A 327 20.87 12.66 -3.48
C GLY A 327 22.16 12.58 -2.67
N ASP A 328 23.04 11.68 -3.14
CA ASP A 328 24.39 11.32 -2.72
C ASP A 328 24.62 11.07 -1.22
N PHE A 329 25.06 9.86 -0.91
CA PHE A 329 25.37 9.40 0.44
C PHE A 329 26.87 9.12 0.53
N GLU A 330 27.52 9.55 1.61
CA GLU A 330 28.83 9.01 1.94
C GLU A 330 28.65 7.56 2.40
N SER A 331 29.22 6.62 1.64
CA SER A 331 29.12 5.20 2.00
C SER A 331 29.92 4.93 3.28
N GLU A 332 29.24 4.39 4.30
CA GLU A 332 29.95 3.75 5.39
C GLU A 332 30.42 2.38 4.90
N LYS A 333 31.74 2.19 4.75
CA LYS A 333 32.41 1.00 4.15
C LYS A 333 31.98 -0.36 4.72
N ASP A 334 31.26 -0.37 5.83
CA ASP A 334 30.91 -1.56 6.61
C ASP A 334 29.40 -1.87 6.65
N ASN A 335 28.55 -1.08 5.98
CA ASN A 335 27.11 -1.29 5.98
C ASN A 335 26.60 -1.71 4.59
N ILE A 336 26.11 -2.95 4.50
CA ILE A 336 25.66 -3.55 3.24
C ILE A 336 24.44 -2.85 2.62
N ILE A 337 23.77 -1.95 3.34
CA ILE A 337 22.63 -1.21 2.82
C ILE A 337 23.02 -0.30 1.64
N TYR A 338 24.23 0.25 1.65
CA TYR A 338 24.74 1.08 0.56
C TYR A 338 25.05 0.24 -0.69
N ASP A 339 25.49 -1.02 -0.52
CA ASP A 339 25.65 -1.97 -1.62
C ASP A 339 24.29 -2.31 -2.23
N ILE A 340 23.25 -2.45 -1.40
CA ILE A 340 21.87 -2.71 -1.85
C ILE A 340 21.28 -1.48 -2.57
N ASP A 341 21.55 -0.27 -2.12
CA ASP A 341 21.06 0.94 -2.82
C ASP A 341 21.75 1.12 -4.18
N SER A 342 23.05 0.89 -4.24
CA SER A 342 23.87 1.08 -5.45
C SER A 342 23.77 -0.05 -6.48
N CYS A 343 23.20 -1.21 -6.11
CA CYS A 343 23.05 -2.34 -7.04
C CYS A 343 21.94 -2.16 -8.07
N VAL A 344 21.04 -1.19 -7.88
CA VAL A 344 19.96 -0.87 -8.82
C VAL A 344 20.51 -0.09 -10.00
N TYR A 345 20.27 -0.59 -11.21
CA TYR A 345 20.70 0.08 -12.44
C TYR A 345 20.01 1.43 -12.59
N LYS A 346 20.75 2.40 -13.14
CA LYS A 346 20.17 3.67 -13.63
C LYS A 346 19.01 3.37 -14.59
N ALA A 347 18.00 4.25 -14.61
CA ALA A 347 16.77 4.03 -15.37
C ALA A 347 16.98 3.68 -16.85
N GLU A 348 18.01 4.26 -17.49
CA GLU A 348 18.39 4.00 -18.88
C GLU A 348 18.85 2.56 -19.16
N ASN A 349 19.21 1.80 -18.12
CA ASN A 349 19.72 0.42 -18.20
C ASN A 349 18.72 -0.60 -17.60
N ILE A 350 17.49 -0.18 -17.27
CA ILE A 350 16.44 -1.11 -16.85
C ILE A 350 15.87 -1.76 -18.11
N GLU A 351 16.34 -2.97 -18.39
CA GLU A 351 15.87 -3.76 -19.53
C GLU A 351 14.59 -4.53 -19.19
N LEU A 352 13.59 -4.44 -20.07
CA LEU A 352 12.43 -5.32 -20.08
C LEU A 352 12.88 -6.72 -20.50
N MET A 353 12.44 -7.75 -19.76
CA MET A 353 12.65 -9.13 -20.22
C MET A 353 11.58 -9.47 -21.25
N LEU A 354 11.99 -9.51 -22.53
CA LEU A 354 11.18 -10.02 -23.64
C LEU A 354 10.82 -11.50 -23.48
#